data_AF-A0A3S1HI75-F1
#
_entry.id   AF-A0A3S1HI75-F1
#
_cell.length_a   1.000
_cell.length_b   1.000
_cell.length_c   1.000
_cell.angle_alpha   90.00
_cell.angle_beta   90.00
_cell.angle_gamma   90.00
#
_symmetry.space_group_name_H-M   'P 1'
#
loop_
_entity.id
_entity.type
_entity.pdbx_description
1 polymer ?
#
loop_
_entity_poly.entity_id
_entity_poly.type
_entity_poly.pdbx_seq_one_letter_code
_entity_poly.pdbx_strand_id
1 'polypeptide(L)'
;MEAITAEWNEHRNAPKVKVMDLLVNPELRWPLIICVVLQMSQQFSGINAVIYYSTSIFQSAGLTNEDSELATVGTGLVNVLMTFISALIVDRAGRRSMHLTGLGGMLVFSVLLVICLSLQESVPWLSYISIFAVVVYIMFFASGP
;
A
#
# COMPACT_ATOMS: atom_id res chain seq x y z
N MET A 1 -29.40 -18.56 21.79
CA MET A 1 -30.08 -17.35 21.23
C MET A 1 -29.98 -16.17 22.19
N GLU A 2 -30.30 -16.34 23.47
CA GLU A 2 -30.27 -15.24 24.47
C GLU A 2 -28.92 -14.52 24.57
N ALA A 3 -27.79 -15.25 24.61
CA ALA A 3 -26.45 -14.66 24.66
C ALA A 3 -26.11 -13.81 23.42
N ILE A 4 -26.53 -14.26 22.23
CA ILE A 4 -26.35 -13.51 20.98
C ILE A 4 -27.19 -12.24 21.02
N THR A 5 -28.46 -12.31 21.46
CA THR A 5 -29.30 -11.10 21.66
C THR A 5 -28.78 -10.17 22.75
N ALA A 6 -28.08 -10.67 23.76
CA ALA A 6 -27.47 -9.85 24.81
C ALA A 6 -26.27 -9.05 24.26
N GLU A 7 -25.34 -9.69 23.56
CA GLU A 7 -24.21 -9.01 22.87
C GLU A 7 -24.70 -7.97 21.85
N TRP A 8 -25.75 -8.29 21.08
CA TRP A 8 -26.35 -7.34 20.12
C TRP A 8 -26.95 -6.10 20.80
N ASN A 9 -27.51 -6.25 22.00
CA ASN A 9 -28.04 -5.11 22.76
C ASN A 9 -26.94 -4.29 23.43
N GLU A 10 -25.83 -4.92 23.80
CA GLU A 10 -24.66 -4.24 24.37
C GLU A 10 -23.95 -3.37 23.31
N HIS A 11 -23.70 -3.89 22.10
CA HIS A 11 -23.13 -3.10 21.00
C HIS A 11 -24.05 -1.98 20.51
N ARG A 12 -25.38 -2.17 20.57
CA ARG A 12 -26.37 -1.14 20.19
C ARG A 12 -26.45 0.00 21.21
N ASN A 13 -26.14 -0.29 22.48
CA ASN A 13 -26.15 0.67 23.58
C ASN A 13 -24.77 1.24 23.91
N ALA A 14 -23.70 0.81 23.21
CA ALA A 14 -22.38 1.39 23.37
C ALA A 14 -22.46 2.91 23.07
N PRO A 15 -21.94 3.76 23.97
CA PRO A 15 -22.00 5.21 23.78
C PRO A 15 -21.30 5.57 22.47
N LYS A 16 -22.01 6.29 21.60
CA LYS A 16 -21.44 6.79 20.34
C LYS A 16 -20.29 7.74 20.66
N VAL A 17 -19.07 7.26 20.47
CA VAL A 17 -17.85 8.05 20.68
C VAL A 17 -17.81 9.17 19.65
N LYS A 18 -17.74 10.43 20.10
CA LYS A 18 -17.53 11.57 19.20
C LYS A 18 -16.05 11.66 18.83
N VAL A 19 -15.74 12.26 17.69
CA VAL A 19 -14.33 12.47 17.26
C VAL A 19 -13.53 13.24 18.32
N MET A 20 -14.17 14.19 19.02
CA MET A 20 -13.53 14.91 20.12
C MET A 20 -13.19 14.01 21.32
N ASP A 21 -13.98 12.96 21.57
CA ASP A 21 -13.74 12.03 22.67
C ASP A 21 -12.49 11.18 22.41
N LEU A 22 -12.13 10.93 21.14
CA LEU A 22 -10.89 10.23 20.77
C LEU A 22 -9.63 11.02 21.15
N LEU A 23 -9.69 12.36 21.11
CA LEU A 23 -8.57 13.24 21.45
C LEU A 23 -8.48 13.49 22.96
N VAL A 24 -9.64 13.64 23.60
CA VAL A 24 -9.72 13.98 25.02
C VAL A 24 -9.44 12.75 25.90
N ASN A 25 -10.02 11.60 25.59
CA ASN A 25 -9.92 10.39 26.42
C ASN A 25 -8.51 9.76 26.34
N PRO A 26 -7.75 9.69 27.46
CA PRO A 26 -6.41 9.09 27.49
C PRO A 26 -6.34 7.64 27.00
N GLU A 27 -7.39 6.85 27.20
CA GLU A 27 -7.45 5.44 26.79
C GLU A 27 -7.50 5.26 25.27
N LEU A 28 -8.05 6.26 24.55
CA LEU A 28 -8.22 6.23 23.10
C LEU A 28 -7.05 6.86 22.33
N ARG A 29 -6.14 7.56 23.03
CA ARG A 29 -4.99 8.23 22.41
C ARG A 29 -4.02 7.26 21.75
N TRP A 30 -3.71 6.14 22.40
CA TRP A 30 -2.80 5.14 21.83
C TRP A 30 -3.36 4.49 20.56
N PRO A 31 -4.60 3.98 20.55
CA PRO A 31 -5.26 3.55 19.31
C PRO A 31 -5.27 4.62 18.22
N LEU A 32 -5.58 5.86 18.58
CA LEU A 32 -5.59 6.98 17.63
C LEU A 32 -4.20 7.23 17.01
N ILE A 33 -3.15 7.25 17.83
CA ILE A 33 -1.77 7.42 17.35
C ILE A 33 -1.39 6.28 16.40
N ILE A 34 -1.73 5.04 16.72
CA ILE A 34 -1.46 3.89 15.84
C ILE A 34 -2.17 4.07 14.50
N CYS A 35 -3.47 4.40 14.49
CA CYS A 35 -4.21 4.66 13.25
C CYS A 35 -3.59 5.78 12.42
N VAL A 36 -3.21 6.89 13.06
CA VAL A 36 -2.59 8.04 12.38
C VAL A 36 -1.24 7.66 11.78
N VAL A 37 -0.39 6.96 12.54
CA VAL A 37 0.92 6.50 12.07
C VAL A 37 0.79 5.49 10.93
N LEU A 38 -0.16 4.55 11.01
CA LEU A 38 -0.44 3.59 9.92
C LEU A 38 -0.94 4.29 8.66
N GLN A 39 -1.79 5.31 8.78
CA GLN A 39 -2.28 6.05 7.61
C GLN A 39 -1.19 6.92 7.00
N MET A 40 -0.33 7.52 7.82
CA MET A 40 0.83 8.28 7.38
C MET A 40 1.85 7.38 6.69
N SER A 41 2.16 6.20 7.23
CA SER A 41 3.14 5.27 6.62
C SER A 41 2.71 4.85 5.22
N GLN A 42 1.41 4.62 4.99
CA GLN A 42 0.89 4.34 3.66
C GLN A 42 1.11 5.51 2.69
N GLN A 43 0.78 6.75 3.07
CA GLN A 43 0.94 7.89 2.15
C GLN A 43 2.41 8.26 1.91
N PHE A 44 3.23 8.21 2.97
CA PHE A 44 4.66 8.49 2.87
C PHE A 44 5.46 7.39 2.19
N SER A 45 4.87 6.21 1.93
CA SER A 45 5.49 5.20 1.06
C SER A 45 5.76 5.72 -0.36
N GLY A 46 5.06 6.77 -0.79
CA GLY A 46 5.17 7.34 -2.14
C GLY A 46 4.21 6.74 -3.15
N ILE A 47 3.28 5.87 -2.72
CA ILE A 47 2.38 5.15 -3.63
C ILE A 47 1.58 6.07 -4.57
N ASN A 48 1.10 7.22 -4.08
CA ASN A 48 0.35 8.16 -4.92
C ASN A 48 1.23 8.74 -6.04
N ALA A 49 2.52 8.99 -5.75
CA ALA A 49 3.45 9.45 -6.77
C ALA A 49 3.69 8.35 -7.82
N VAL A 50 3.88 7.10 -7.39
CA VAL A 50 4.04 5.97 -8.31
C VAL A 50 2.80 5.77 -9.18
N ILE A 51 1.60 5.83 -8.61
CA ILE A 51 0.35 5.68 -9.38
C ILE A 51 0.18 6.85 -10.36
N TYR A 52 0.30 8.10 -9.88
CA TYR A 52 0.06 9.29 -10.69
C TYR A 52 1.10 9.48 -11.81
N TYR A 53 2.37 9.16 -11.53
CA TYR A 53 3.47 9.31 -12.48
C TYR A 53 3.90 8.00 -13.12
N SER A 54 3.17 6.90 -12.94
CA SER A 54 3.48 5.56 -13.49
C SER A 54 3.81 5.60 -14.98
N THR A 55 2.94 6.21 -15.80
CA THR A 55 3.17 6.33 -17.25
C THR A 55 4.45 7.11 -17.56
N SER A 56 4.73 8.19 -16.82
CA SER A 56 5.95 8.99 -16.98
C SER A 56 7.20 8.23 -16.53
N ILE A 57 7.11 7.43 -15.47
CA ILE A 57 8.17 6.54 -15.00
C ILE A 57 8.48 5.48 -16.06
N PHE A 58 7.46 4.90 -16.68
CA PHE A 58 7.61 3.91 -17.75
C PHE A 58 8.19 4.52 -19.04
N GLN A 59 7.74 5.71 -19.44
CA GLN A 59 8.34 6.48 -20.53
C GLN A 59 9.80 6.81 -20.24
N SER A 60 10.09 7.23 -19.01
CA SER A 60 11.45 7.48 -18.55
C SER A 60 12.28 6.21 -18.63
N ALA A 61 11.72 5.05 -18.28
CA ALA A 61 12.36 3.75 -18.44
C ALA A 61 12.50 3.30 -19.91
N GLY A 62 12.12 4.11 -20.91
CA GLY A 62 12.36 3.84 -22.32
C GLY A 62 11.24 3.10 -23.05
N LEU A 63 10.06 2.95 -22.43
CA LEU A 63 8.86 2.46 -23.13
C LEU A 63 8.32 3.54 -24.08
N THR A 64 7.66 3.10 -25.15
CA THR A 64 6.90 4.01 -26.01
C THR A 64 5.70 4.57 -25.24
N ASN A 65 5.07 5.63 -25.76
CA ASN A 65 3.89 6.21 -25.10
C ASN A 65 2.75 5.19 -24.97
N GLU A 66 2.47 4.44 -26.04
CA GLU A 66 1.40 3.43 -26.07
C GLU A 66 1.72 2.27 -25.12
N ASP A 67 2.96 1.77 -25.13
CA ASP A 67 3.37 0.69 -24.22
C ASP A 67 3.38 1.14 -22.76
N SER A 68 3.71 2.41 -22.48
CA SER A 68 3.71 2.97 -21.12
C SER A 68 2.29 3.08 -20.56
N GLU A 69 1.32 3.49 -21.37
CA GLU A 69 -0.09 3.52 -20.97
C GLU A 69 -0.61 2.11 -20.69
N LEU A 70 -0.30 1.15 -21.57
CA LEU A 70 -0.65 -0.26 -21.39
C LEU A 70 0.00 -0.86 -20.13
N ALA A 71 1.28 -0.54 -19.88
CA ALA A 71 1.99 -0.98 -18.67
C ALA A 71 1.37 -0.40 -17.40
N THR A 72 0.94 0.87 -17.40
CA THR A 72 0.21 1.50 -16.30
C THR A 72 -1.10 0.78 -16.01
N VAL A 73 -1.90 0.50 -17.04
CA VAL A 73 -3.16 -0.24 -16.89
C VAL A 73 -2.91 -1.66 -16.37
N GLY A 74 -1.92 -2.36 -16.93
CA GLY A 74 -1.53 -3.70 -16.48
C GLY A 74 -1.07 -3.72 -15.02
N THR A 75 -0.33 -2.71 -14.60
CA THR A 75 0.10 -2.55 -13.21
C THR A 75 -1.08 -2.31 -12.27
N GLY A 76 -2.08 -1.54 -12.71
CA GLY A 76 -3.34 -1.37 -12.00
C GLY A 76 -4.11 -2.70 -11.83
N LEU A 77 -4.12 -3.54 -12.88
CA LEU A 77 -4.72 -4.88 -12.79
C LEU A 77 -3.98 -5.77 -11.78
N VAL A 78 -2.65 -5.77 -11.80
CA VAL A 78 -1.82 -6.49 -10.81
C VAL A 78 -2.12 -6.02 -9.39
N ASN A 79 -2.27 -4.71 -9.16
CA ASN A 79 -2.63 -4.16 -7.86
C ASN A 79 -3.97 -4.73 -7.34
N VAL A 80 -4.99 -4.75 -8.19
CA VAL A 80 -6.32 -5.27 -7.84
C VAL A 80 -6.24 -6.77 -7.52
N LEU A 81 -5.61 -7.57 -8.38
CA LEU A 81 -5.43 -9.01 -8.15
C LEU A 81 -4.66 -9.29 -6.86
N MET A 82 -3.59 -8.55 -6.61
CA MET A 82 -2.79 -8.71 -5.41
C MET A 82 -3.55 -8.29 -4.16
N THR A 83 -4.44 -7.30 -4.25
CA THR A 83 -5.32 -6.91 -3.14
C THR A 83 -6.30 -8.03 -2.78
N PHE A 84 -6.86 -8.73 -3.78
CA PHE A 84 -7.70 -9.91 -3.52
C PHE A 84 -6.90 -11.03 -2.85
N ILE A 85 -5.71 -11.33 -3.35
CA ILE A 85 -4.82 -12.34 -2.76
C ILE A 85 -4.46 -11.97 -1.32
N SER A 86 -4.13 -10.69 -1.09
CA SER A 86 -3.80 -10.12 0.21
C SER A 86 -4.95 -10.31 1.20
N ALA A 87 -6.18 -10.00 0.79
CA ALA A 87 -7.38 -10.18 1.61
C ALA A 87 -7.63 -11.64 2.02
N LEU A 88 -7.22 -12.62 1.21
CA LEU A 88 -7.35 -14.05 1.55
C LEU A 88 -6.25 -14.54 2.51
N ILE A 89 -5.08 -13.88 2.50
CA ILE A 89 -3.91 -14.29 3.28
C ILE A 89 -3.82 -13.56 4.62
N VAL A 90 -4.40 -12.36 4.73
CA VAL A 90 -4.27 -11.48 5.90
C VAL A 90 -4.67 -12.16 7.22
N ASP A 91 -5.71 -12.98 7.20
CA ASP A 91 -6.21 -13.69 8.39
C ASP A 91 -5.25 -14.80 8.85
N ARG A 92 -4.40 -15.32 7.96
CA ARG A 92 -3.40 -16.36 8.28
C ARG A 92 -2.02 -15.81 8.58
N ALA A 93 -1.58 -14.77 7.85
CA ALA A 93 -0.24 -14.19 7.97
C ALA A 93 -0.11 -13.19 9.13
N GLY A 94 -1.24 -12.63 9.57
CA GLY A 94 -1.29 -11.63 10.64
C GLY A 94 -1.00 -10.21 10.14
N ARG A 95 -1.87 -9.27 10.51
CA ARG A 95 -1.89 -7.88 10.02
C ARG A 95 -0.58 -7.12 10.22
N ARG A 96 0.07 -7.25 11.38
CA ARG A 96 1.33 -6.55 11.68
C ARG A 96 2.48 -7.02 10.80
N SER A 97 2.59 -8.34 10.59
CA SER A 97 3.66 -8.91 9.76
C SER A 97 3.50 -8.43 8.32
N MET A 98 2.27 -8.52 7.80
CA MET A 98 1.92 -8.12 6.44
C MET A 98 2.26 -6.65 6.14
N HIS A 99 1.89 -5.75 7.06
CA HIS A 99 2.19 -4.32 6.93
C HIS A 99 3.69 -4.03 6.92
N LEU A 100 4.45 -4.66 7.83
CA LEU A 100 5.91 -4.47 7.91
C LEU A 100 6.62 -5.05 6.68
N THR A 101 6.21 -6.21 6.18
CA THR A 101 6.76 -6.78 4.95
C THR A 101 6.44 -5.94 3.73
N GLY A 102 5.22 -5.36 3.66
CA GLY A 102 4.82 -4.43 2.60
C GLY A 102 5.70 -3.18 2.59
N LEU A 103 5.86 -2.52 3.74
CA LEU A 103 6.74 -1.35 3.89
C LEU A 103 8.20 -1.65 3.57
N GLY A 104 8.72 -2.79 4.06
CA GLY A 104 10.09 -3.21 3.79
C GLY A 104 10.34 -3.45 2.30
N GLY A 105 9.43 -4.16 1.63
CA GLY A 105 9.51 -4.39 0.18
C GLY A 105 9.42 -3.09 -0.61
N MET A 106 8.45 -2.22 -0.29
CA MET A 106 8.31 -0.91 -0.93
C MET A 106 9.59 -0.07 -0.82
N LEU A 107 10.25 -0.07 0.34
CA LEU A 107 11.52 0.65 0.52
C LEU A 107 12.60 0.10 -0.41
N VAL A 108 12.79 -1.23 -0.43
CA VAL A 108 13.82 -1.88 -1.26
C VAL A 108 13.60 -1.59 -2.75
N PHE A 109 12.37 -1.75 -3.23
CA PHE A 109 12.06 -1.55 -4.65
C PHE A 109 12.02 -0.08 -5.06
N SER A 110 11.72 0.84 -4.14
CA SER A 110 11.84 2.28 -4.38
C SER A 110 13.31 2.69 -4.55
N VAL A 111 14.22 2.21 -3.69
CA VAL A 111 15.66 2.44 -3.83
C VAL A 111 16.18 1.85 -5.15
N LEU A 112 15.78 0.62 -5.47
CA LEU A 112 16.16 -0.03 -6.73
C LEU A 112 15.71 0.80 -7.94
N LEU A 113 14.46 1.26 -7.95
CA LEU A 113 13.90 2.08 -9.02
C LEU A 113 14.71 3.38 -9.22
N VAL A 114 15.05 4.08 -8.14
CA VAL A 114 15.85 5.31 -8.22
C VAL A 114 17.23 5.03 -8.82
N ILE A 115 17.90 3.95 -8.39
CA ILE A 115 19.22 3.56 -8.92
C ILE A 115 19.12 3.22 -10.42
N CYS A 116 18.12 2.42 -10.81
CA CYS A 116 17.96 2.00 -12.20
C CYS A 116 17.67 3.18 -13.13
N LEU A 117 16.78 4.10 -12.74
CA LEU A 117 16.50 5.30 -13.54
C LEU A 117 17.70 6.25 -13.60
N SER A 118 18.46 6.39 -12.51
CA SER A 118 19.65 7.28 -12.49
C SER A 118 20.79 6.79 -13.39
N LEU A 119 20.89 5.48 -13.62
CA LEU A 119 21.97 4.86 -14.39
C LEU A 119 21.55 4.43 -15.80
N GLN A 120 20.31 4.66 -16.21
CA GLN A 120 19.79 4.10 -17.46
C GLN A 120 20.53 4.62 -18.70
N GLU A 121 21.01 5.88 -18.69
CA GLU A 121 21.75 6.46 -19.82
C GLU A 121 23.07 5.73 -20.07
N SER A 122 23.64 5.12 -19.03
CA SER A 122 24.88 4.35 -19.12
C SER A 122 24.62 2.87 -19.46
N VAL A 123 23.46 2.33 -19.09
CA VAL A 123 23.17 0.89 -19.17
C VAL A 123 21.73 0.63 -19.63
N PRO A 124 21.51 0.38 -20.94
CA PRO A 124 20.17 0.26 -21.53
C PRO A 124 19.30 -0.89 -20.99
N TRP A 125 19.89 -1.95 -20.42
CA TRP A 125 19.09 -3.04 -19.86
C TRP A 125 18.39 -2.68 -18.54
N LEU A 126 18.81 -1.59 -17.87
CA LEU A 126 18.22 -1.17 -16.59
C LEU A 126 16.75 -0.75 -16.73
N SER A 127 16.33 -0.36 -17.92
CA SER A 127 14.93 -0.11 -18.29
C SER A 127 13.99 -1.25 -17.88
N TYR A 128 14.34 -2.50 -18.19
CA TYR A 128 13.54 -3.66 -17.82
C TYR A 128 13.46 -3.87 -16.31
N ILE A 129 14.55 -3.57 -15.60
CA ILE A 129 14.62 -3.67 -14.14
C ILE A 129 13.74 -2.59 -13.48
N SER A 130 13.71 -1.38 -14.03
CA SER A 130 12.83 -0.29 -13.54
C SER A 130 11.36 -0.68 -13.64
N ILE A 131 10.93 -1.23 -14.79
CA ILE A 131 9.55 -1.67 -14.99
C ILE A 131 9.19 -2.76 -13.99
N PHE A 132 10.07 -3.77 -13.85
CA PHE A 132 9.90 -4.83 -12.86
C PHE A 132 9.82 -4.29 -11.43
N ALA A 133 10.67 -3.33 -11.08
CA ALA A 133 10.69 -2.73 -9.75
C ALA A 133 9.38 -1.99 -9.42
N VAL A 134 8.78 -1.26 -10.38
CA VAL A 134 7.47 -0.60 -10.19
C VAL A 134 6.38 -1.63 -9.91
N VAL A 135 6.32 -2.70 -10.71
CA VAL A 135 5.28 -3.73 -10.56
C VAL A 135 5.41 -4.41 -9.20
N VAL A 136 6.62 -4.79 -8.80
CA VAL A 136 6.85 -5.44 -7.51
C VAL A 136 6.61 -4.49 -6.34
N TYR A 137 7.00 -3.21 -6.46
CA TYR A 137 6.66 -2.19 -5.47
C TYR A 137 5.14 -2.13 -5.23
N ILE A 138 4.34 -2.15 -6.29
CA ILE A 138 2.88 -2.12 -6.21
C ILE A 138 2.32 -3.43 -5.62
N MET A 139 2.93 -4.58 -5.90
CA MET A 139 2.54 -5.84 -5.25
C MET A 139 2.80 -5.79 -3.73
N PHE A 140 3.93 -5.23 -3.29
CA PHE A 140 4.22 -5.04 -1.87
C PHE A 140 3.26 -4.04 -1.22
N PHE A 141 2.92 -2.95 -1.92
CA PHE A 141 1.90 -2.02 -1.46
C PHE A 141 0.54 -2.70 -1.25
N ALA A 142 0.07 -3.47 -2.24
CA ALA A 142 -1.20 -4.20 -2.17
C ALA A 142 -1.24 -5.27 -1.06
N SER A 143 -0.07 -5.81 -0.68
CA SER A 143 0.07 -6.73 0.45
C SER A 143 0.11 -6.03 1.81
N GLY A 144 0.41 -4.73 1.86
CA GLY A 144 0.62 -3.99 3.10
C GLY A 144 -0.58 -3.34 3.81
N PRO A 145 -1.88 -3.50 3.44
CA PRO A 145 -2.94 -2.80 4.15
C PRO A 145 -3.20 -3.33 5.57
#